data_AF-A0A8T4ZS39-F1
#
_entry.id   AF-A0A8T4ZS39-F1
#
_cell.length_a   1.000
_cell.length_b   1.000
_cell.length_c   1.000
_cell.angle_alpha   90.00
_cell.angle_beta   90.00
_cell.angle_gamma   90.00
#
_symmetry.space_group_name_H-M   'P 1'
#
loop_
_entity.id
_entity.type
_entity.pdbx_description
1 polymer ?
#
loop_
_entity_poly.entity_id
_entity_poly.type
_entity_poly.pdbx_seq_one_letter_code
_entity_poly.pdbx_strand_id
1 'polypeptide(L)'
;MFSSSIKKIDFRLGGNYLTLEVPPFYVNFEKRAFSSIMARKSIIKEGVVIYVYITRHRQIEKLLLLKRLHPDLFLPDDLKEAASAIEKLSPEEFNGFVRTLNLGDFIESLRDLERTWKYGGEGIWLKRTGPFTLYMIIIIKEGRWTVRPAISKKVIEGYGFEIPVDTQLKEAFMKELKEGELEEIHDHVETHHFHLTVESLERCAYLAKKWDYYFSNKKRWKQTVFIL
;
A
#
# COMPACT_ATOMS: atom_id res chain seq x y z
N MET A 1 12.58 34.19 -8.40
CA MET A 1 12.57 33.18 -7.33
C MET A 1 11.67 32.04 -7.77
N PHE A 2 12.21 30.85 -8.06
CA PHE A 2 11.39 29.67 -8.32
C PHE A 2 11.06 29.03 -6.97
N SER A 3 9.82 29.17 -6.53
CA SER A 3 9.29 28.47 -5.35
C SER A 3 9.27 26.97 -5.63
N SER A 4 10.08 26.18 -4.93
CA SER A 4 9.93 24.73 -4.96
C SER A 4 8.72 24.32 -4.12
N SER A 5 7.71 23.70 -4.74
CA SER A 5 6.53 23.20 -4.03
C SER A 5 6.48 21.68 -4.08
N ILE A 6 7.15 21.03 -3.13
CA ILE A 6 6.97 19.61 -2.89
C ILE A 6 5.78 19.44 -1.95
N LYS A 7 4.70 18.84 -2.46
CA LYS A 7 3.52 18.53 -1.64
C LYS A 7 3.74 17.20 -0.92
N LYS A 8 3.59 17.20 0.39
CA LYS A 8 3.53 15.96 1.19
C LYS A 8 2.10 15.41 1.17
N ILE A 9 1.97 14.10 0.94
CA ILE A 9 0.71 13.37 1.05
C ILE A 9 0.93 12.16 1.96
N ASP A 10 0.06 12.02 2.95
CA ASP A 10 0.08 10.88 3.85
C ASP A 10 -1.11 9.95 3.53
N PHE A 11 -0.83 8.65 3.51
CA PHE A 11 -1.82 7.58 3.63
C PHE A 11 -1.66 6.97 5.01
N ARG A 12 -2.70 7.04 5.85
CA ARG A 12 -2.66 6.56 7.23
C ARG A 12 -3.82 5.62 7.48
N LEU A 13 -3.52 4.33 7.60
CA LEU A 13 -4.50 3.31 7.96
C LEU A 13 -4.28 2.91 9.43
N GLY A 14 -4.87 3.70 10.32
CA GLY A 14 -4.78 3.58 11.78
C GLY A 14 -4.47 4.89 12.50
N GLY A 15 -4.92 5.03 13.75
CA GLY A 15 -4.61 6.17 14.61
C GLY A 15 -3.29 6.00 15.38
N ASN A 16 -3.10 4.82 16.00
CA ASN A 16 -2.00 4.50 16.91
C ASN A 16 -1.16 3.31 16.44
N TYR A 17 0.06 3.19 16.98
CA TYR A 17 1.02 2.12 16.65
C TYR A 17 1.35 2.05 15.15
N LEU A 18 1.45 3.22 14.52
CA LEU A 18 1.76 3.38 13.12
C LEU A 18 3.23 3.06 12.86
N THR A 19 3.49 2.36 11.77
CA THR A 19 4.82 2.11 11.23
C THR A 19 4.82 2.58 9.79
N LEU A 20 5.93 3.19 9.36
CA LEU A 20 6.16 3.48 7.94
C LEU A 20 6.29 2.16 7.18
N GLU A 21 5.38 1.92 6.25
CA GLU A 21 5.20 0.61 5.64
C GLU A 21 6.16 0.35 4.48
N VAL A 22 6.39 1.39 3.68
CA VAL A 22 7.32 1.39 2.55
C VAL A 22 8.17 2.66 2.61
N PRO A 23 9.37 2.68 2.00
CA PRO A 23 10.14 3.91 1.83
C PRO A 23 9.25 5.02 1.26
N PRO A 24 9.40 6.29 1.72
CA PRO A 24 8.69 7.38 1.09
C PRO A 24 9.17 7.50 -0.35
N PHE A 25 8.22 7.56 -1.27
CA PHE A 25 8.49 7.63 -2.69
C PHE A 25 7.96 8.95 -3.25
N TYR A 26 8.63 9.41 -4.29
CA TYR A 26 8.27 10.61 -4.99
C TYR A 26 7.32 10.32 -6.14
N VAL A 27 6.62 11.35 -6.61
CA VAL A 27 5.91 11.35 -7.87
C VAL A 27 6.26 12.64 -8.61
N ASN A 28 7.03 12.48 -9.69
CA ASN A 28 7.38 13.57 -10.60
C ASN A 28 6.33 13.70 -11.71
N PHE A 29 5.67 14.86 -11.79
CA PHE A 29 4.59 15.07 -12.75
C PHE A 29 5.03 15.17 -14.21
N GLU A 30 6.30 15.53 -14.46
CA GLU A 30 6.84 15.79 -15.79
C GLU A 30 7.37 14.51 -16.48
N LYS A 31 7.59 13.45 -15.71
CA LYS A 31 8.23 12.23 -16.19
C LYS A 31 7.25 11.33 -16.96
N ARG A 32 7.78 10.59 -17.93
CA ARG A 32 7.01 9.75 -18.86
C ARG A 32 7.05 8.25 -18.53
N ALA A 33 7.93 7.80 -17.64
CA ALA A 33 8.05 6.39 -17.23
C ALA A 33 7.88 6.25 -15.71
N PHE A 34 7.26 5.16 -15.25
CA PHE A 34 6.93 4.98 -13.84
C PHE A 34 8.16 4.83 -12.94
N SER A 35 9.23 4.18 -13.40
CA SER A 35 10.45 4.03 -12.60
C SER A 35 11.06 5.38 -12.20
N SER A 36 11.10 6.31 -13.16
CA SER A 36 11.61 7.68 -12.96
C SER A 36 10.69 8.58 -12.11
N ILE A 37 9.44 8.18 -11.93
CA ILE A 37 8.45 8.89 -11.10
C ILE A 37 8.64 8.48 -9.65
N MET A 38 8.78 7.18 -9.38
CA MET A 38 8.92 6.56 -8.06
C MET A 38 10.34 6.62 -7.48
N ALA A 39 11.04 7.74 -7.67
CA ALA A 39 12.40 7.90 -7.17
C ALA A 39 12.43 8.36 -5.69
N ARG A 40 13.55 8.13 -5.00
CA ARG A 40 13.84 8.79 -3.71
C ARG A 40 14.27 10.23 -3.96
N LYS A 41 13.98 11.13 -3.02
CA LYS A 41 14.16 12.59 -3.16
C LYS A 41 15.63 12.94 -3.44
N SER A 42 15.98 13.21 -4.70
CA SER A 42 17.14 14.04 -5.07
C SER A 42 16.63 15.41 -5.58
N ILE A 43 17.48 16.24 -6.20
CA ILE A 43 17.30 17.67 -6.53
C ILE A 43 16.04 17.93 -7.40
N ILE A 44 14.86 17.81 -6.82
CA ILE A 44 13.59 17.96 -7.52
C ILE A 44 12.87 19.18 -6.97
N LYS A 45 12.42 20.05 -7.89
CA LYS A 45 11.87 21.35 -7.57
C LYS A 45 10.34 21.31 -7.34
N GLU A 46 9.61 20.38 -7.97
CA GLU A 46 8.14 20.30 -7.88
C GLU A 46 7.60 18.87 -8.05
N GLY A 47 6.67 18.47 -7.17
CA GLY A 47 6.00 17.16 -7.21
C GLY A 47 5.41 16.73 -5.87
N VAL A 48 5.15 15.44 -5.69
CA VAL A 48 4.54 14.89 -4.47
C VAL A 48 5.44 13.85 -3.80
N VAL A 49 5.60 13.93 -2.48
CA VAL A 49 6.19 12.85 -1.67
C VAL A 49 5.09 12.15 -0.89
N ILE A 50 5.09 10.82 -0.93
CA ILE A 50 4.03 9.99 -0.35
C ILE A 50 4.59 9.19 0.81
N TYR A 51 3.91 9.27 1.95
CA TYR A 51 4.20 8.47 3.13
C TYR A 51 3.05 7.50 3.39
N VAL A 52 3.36 6.22 3.57
CA VAL A 52 2.37 5.16 3.84
C VAL A 52 2.59 4.66 5.25
N TYR A 53 1.63 4.93 6.13
CA TYR A 53 1.64 4.49 7.52
C TYR A 53 0.51 3.50 7.75
N ILE A 54 0.85 2.34 8.31
CA ILE A 54 -0.14 1.36 8.74
C ILE A 54 0.09 1.00 10.20
N THR A 55 -1.00 0.73 10.90
CA THR A 55 -0.92 0.17 12.25
C THR A 55 -0.45 -1.29 12.18
N ARG A 56 0.37 -1.73 13.14
CA ARG A 56 0.82 -3.14 13.24
C ARG A 56 0.27 -3.89 14.45
N HIS A 57 -0.48 -3.21 15.31
CA HIS A 57 -1.13 -3.79 16.49
C HIS A 57 -2.53 -4.30 16.12
N ARG A 58 -2.95 -5.46 16.65
CA ARG A 58 -4.30 -6.04 16.43
C ARG A 58 -4.69 -6.14 14.95
N GLN A 59 -3.81 -6.75 14.15
CA GLN A 59 -3.97 -6.81 12.68
C GLN A 59 -5.24 -7.54 12.28
N ILE A 60 -5.52 -8.69 12.91
CA ILE A 60 -6.68 -9.53 12.59
C ILE A 60 -7.96 -8.80 12.97
N GLU A 61 -8.05 -8.26 14.18
CA GLU A 61 -9.26 -7.60 14.68
C GLU A 61 -9.58 -6.34 13.87
N LYS A 62 -8.56 -5.58 13.47
CA LYS A 62 -8.73 -4.43 12.57
C LYS A 62 -9.10 -4.84 11.16
N LEU A 63 -8.62 -5.99 10.70
CA LEU A 63 -9.00 -6.53 9.39
C LEU A 63 -10.47 -7.00 9.38
N LEU A 64 -10.94 -7.63 10.46
CA LEU A 64 -12.36 -7.98 10.64
C LEU A 64 -13.23 -6.73 10.75
N LEU A 65 -12.76 -5.71 11.46
CA LEU A 65 -13.41 -4.40 11.51
C LEU A 65 -13.50 -3.76 10.11
N LEU A 66 -12.41 -3.76 9.33
CA LEU A 66 -12.42 -3.28 7.95
C LEU A 66 -13.41 -4.07 7.10
N LYS A 67 -13.48 -5.40 7.25
CA LYS A 67 -14.44 -6.24 6.52
C LYS A 67 -15.89 -5.86 6.84
N ARG A 68 -16.19 -5.54 8.11
CA ARG A 68 -17.54 -5.09 8.50
C ARG A 68 -17.90 -3.72 7.90
N LEU A 69 -16.93 -2.81 7.81
CA LEU A 69 -17.12 -1.46 7.28
C LEU A 69 -17.08 -1.42 5.73
N HIS A 70 -16.34 -2.35 5.12
CA HIS A 70 -16.21 -2.54 3.68
C HIS A 70 -16.49 -4.00 3.31
N PRO A 71 -17.77 -4.38 3.12
CA PRO A 71 -18.17 -5.77 2.88
C PRO A 71 -17.59 -6.40 1.61
N ASP A 72 -17.13 -5.60 0.67
CA ASP A 72 -16.46 -6.02 -0.56
C ASP A 72 -14.97 -6.37 -0.35
N LEU A 73 -14.41 -6.10 0.84
CA LEU A 73 -13.05 -6.52 1.17
C LEU A 73 -12.94 -8.05 1.15
N PHE A 74 -12.06 -8.58 0.30
CA PHE A 74 -11.76 -10.01 0.27
C PHE A 74 -10.82 -10.39 1.42
N LEU A 75 -11.24 -11.35 2.25
CA LEU A 75 -10.37 -11.96 3.25
C LEU A 75 -9.94 -13.36 2.79
N PRO A 76 -8.69 -13.76 3.06
CA PRO A 76 -8.19 -15.09 2.70
C PRO A 76 -8.93 -16.19 3.45
N ASP A 77 -8.85 -17.41 2.93
CA ASP A 77 -9.64 -18.56 3.36
C ASP A 77 -9.49 -18.89 4.85
N ASP A 78 -8.31 -18.67 5.42
CA ASP A 78 -7.99 -18.82 6.84
C ASP A 78 -8.78 -17.88 7.77
N LEU A 79 -9.38 -16.81 7.22
CA LEU A 79 -10.19 -15.84 7.96
C LEU A 79 -11.67 -15.88 7.62
N LYS A 80 -12.12 -16.77 6.70
CA LYS A 80 -13.51 -16.80 6.22
C LYS A 80 -14.54 -16.96 7.34
N GLU A 81 -14.27 -17.83 8.32
CA GLU A 81 -15.18 -18.04 9.45
C GLU A 81 -15.30 -16.78 10.32
N ALA A 82 -14.16 -16.17 10.66
CA ALA A 82 -14.13 -14.93 11.43
C ALA A 82 -14.79 -13.77 10.66
N ALA A 83 -14.61 -13.71 9.34
CA ALA A 83 -15.28 -12.76 8.45
C ALA A 83 -16.81 -12.90 8.51
N SER A 84 -17.30 -14.14 8.39
CA SER A 84 -18.74 -14.41 8.48
C SER A 84 -19.30 -14.08 9.86
N ALA A 85 -18.53 -14.35 10.92
CA ALA A 85 -18.92 -14.04 12.29
C ALA A 85 -19.07 -12.53 12.52
N ILE A 86 -18.08 -11.72 12.08
CA ILE A 86 -18.15 -10.26 12.27
C ILE A 86 -19.29 -9.61 11.48
N GLU A 87 -19.62 -10.13 10.29
CA GLU A 87 -20.73 -9.65 9.46
C GLU A 87 -22.11 -9.90 10.10
N LYS A 88 -22.26 -11.02 10.81
CA LYS A 88 -23.51 -11.44 11.43
C LYS A 88 -23.79 -10.79 12.78
N LEU A 89 -22.82 -10.09 13.37
CA LEU A 89 -23.03 -9.40 14.64
C LEU A 89 -24.14 -8.35 14.52
N SER A 90 -25.02 -8.35 15.51
CA SER A 90 -25.95 -7.25 15.75
C SER A 90 -25.18 -5.93 16.00
N PRO A 91 -25.82 -4.77 15.82
CA PRO A 91 -25.20 -3.49 16.14
C PRO A 91 -24.66 -3.41 17.57
N GLU A 92 -25.37 -3.99 18.55
CA GLU A 92 -24.99 -4.02 19.96
C GLU A 92 -23.73 -4.87 20.19
N GLU A 93 -23.68 -6.07 19.60
CA GLU A 93 -22.53 -6.97 19.70
C GLU A 93 -21.30 -6.38 19.00
N PHE A 94 -21.49 -5.78 17.83
CA PHE A 94 -20.41 -5.11 17.12
C PHE A 94 -19.85 -3.91 17.90
N ASN A 95 -20.72 -3.10 18.52
CA ASN A 95 -20.29 -2.03 19.41
C ASN A 95 -19.55 -2.58 20.63
N GLY A 96 -19.99 -3.71 21.18
CA GLY A 96 -19.30 -4.44 22.23
C GLY A 96 -17.89 -4.89 21.83
N PHE A 97 -17.74 -5.47 20.62
CA PHE A 97 -16.47 -5.84 20.03
C PHE A 97 -15.52 -4.65 19.90
N VAL A 98 -15.98 -3.53 19.32
CA VAL A 98 -15.19 -2.32 19.13
C VAL A 98 -14.71 -1.75 20.47
N ARG A 99 -15.60 -1.67 21.47
CA ARG A 99 -15.27 -1.17 22.80
C ARG A 99 -14.28 -2.07 23.54
N THR A 100 -14.54 -3.38 23.56
CA THR A 100 -13.71 -4.35 24.28
C THR A 100 -12.27 -4.38 23.76
N LEU A 101 -12.09 -4.19 22.46
CA LEU A 101 -10.79 -4.23 21.81
C LEU A 101 -10.16 -2.84 21.63
N ASN A 102 -10.82 -1.77 22.11
CA ASN A 102 -10.40 -0.38 21.98
C ASN A 102 -10.09 0.02 20.52
N LEU A 103 -11.01 -0.29 19.60
CA LEU A 103 -10.83 -0.05 18.16
C LEU A 103 -11.42 1.29 17.67
N GLY A 104 -11.96 2.12 18.57
CA GLY A 104 -12.56 3.42 18.22
C GLY A 104 -11.62 4.32 17.42
N ASP A 105 -10.37 4.47 17.87
CA ASP A 105 -9.35 5.27 17.17
C ASP A 105 -9.09 4.78 15.74
N PHE A 106 -9.22 3.47 15.50
CA PHE A 106 -9.04 2.92 14.17
C PHE A 106 -10.20 3.33 13.25
N ILE A 107 -11.44 3.28 13.74
CA ILE A 107 -12.62 3.74 13.01
C ILE A 107 -12.51 5.22 12.67
N GLU A 108 -12.15 6.07 13.63
CA GLU A 108 -11.98 7.50 13.38
C GLU A 108 -10.85 7.76 12.37
N SER A 109 -9.72 7.07 12.50
CA SER A 109 -8.62 7.20 11.53
C SER A 109 -9.01 6.77 10.11
N LEU A 110 -9.87 5.76 9.97
CA LEU A 110 -10.38 5.31 8.68
C LEU A 110 -11.34 6.35 8.10
N ARG A 111 -12.24 6.92 8.91
CA ARG A 111 -13.12 8.02 8.49
C ARG A 111 -12.32 9.23 7.99
N ASP A 112 -11.25 9.60 8.70
CA ASP A 112 -10.37 10.70 8.29
C ASP A 112 -9.57 10.38 7.03
N LEU A 113 -9.09 9.13 6.88
CA LEU A 113 -8.49 8.65 5.65
C LEU A 113 -9.47 8.85 4.48
N GLU A 114 -10.72 8.42 4.64
CA GLU A 114 -11.72 8.38 3.57
C GLU A 114 -12.26 9.76 3.18
N ARG A 115 -12.13 10.76 4.05
CA ARG A 115 -12.35 12.16 3.68
C ARG A 115 -11.37 12.66 2.63
N THR A 116 -10.18 12.06 2.54
CA THR A 116 -9.10 12.54 1.67
C THR A 116 -8.67 11.54 0.60
N TRP A 117 -8.98 10.26 0.80
CA TRP A 117 -8.74 9.16 -0.13
C TRP A 117 -10.07 8.46 -0.40
N LYS A 118 -10.50 8.43 -1.65
CA LYS A 118 -11.77 7.78 -2.00
C LYS A 118 -11.59 6.27 -1.90
N TYR A 119 -12.45 5.57 -1.16
CA TYR A 119 -12.55 4.12 -1.24
C TYR A 119 -13.09 3.73 -2.63
N GLY A 120 -12.28 2.96 -3.37
CA GLY A 120 -12.59 2.50 -4.73
C GLY A 120 -13.22 1.11 -4.77
N GLY A 121 -13.25 0.41 -3.64
CA GLY A 121 -13.69 -0.97 -3.52
C GLY A 121 -12.55 -1.96 -3.32
N GLU A 122 -12.86 -3.16 -2.88
CA GLU A 122 -11.98 -4.33 -2.77
C GLU A 122 -10.68 -4.08 -1.97
N GLY A 123 -10.72 -3.13 -1.03
CA GLY A 123 -9.56 -2.76 -0.23
C GLY A 123 -8.59 -1.79 -0.93
N ILE A 124 -9.08 -1.05 -1.91
CA ILE A 124 -8.31 -0.06 -2.68
C ILE A 124 -8.80 1.34 -2.33
N TRP A 125 -7.89 2.20 -1.90
CA TRP A 125 -8.15 3.63 -1.74
C TRP A 125 -7.41 4.41 -2.81
N LEU A 126 -8.03 5.46 -3.36
CA LEU A 126 -7.45 6.24 -4.45
C LEU A 126 -7.49 7.74 -4.22
N LYS A 127 -6.47 8.43 -4.73
CA LYS A 127 -6.35 9.89 -4.68
C LYS A 127 -5.83 10.42 -6.00
N ARG A 128 -6.59 11.33 -6.60
CA ARG A 128 -6.17 12.04 -7.83
C ARG A 128 -5.26 13.21 -7.47
N THR A 129 -4.18 13.37 -8.23
CA THR A 129 -3.24 14.48 -8.11
C THR A 129 -2.72 14.87 -9.49
N GLY A 130 -3.24 15.98 -10.04
CA GLY A 130 -2.93 16.39 -11.41
C GLY A 130 -3.32 15.30 -12.41
N PRO A 131 -2.44 14.89 -13.34
CA PRO A 131 -2.73 13.84 -14.32
C PRO A 131 -2.58 12.41 -13.76
N PHE A 132 -2.30 12.24 -12.46
CA PHE A 132 -2.06 10.94 -11.86
C PHE A 132 -3.18 10.52 -10.91
N THR A 133 -3.37 9.20 -10.80
CA THR A 133 -4.15 8.59 -9.71
C THR A 133 -3.22 7.69 -8.90
N LEU A 134 -3.16 7.96 -7.60
CA LEU A 134 -2.50 7.10 -6.62
C LEU A 134 -3.49 6.06 -6.14
N TYR A 135 -3.04 4.82 -6.01
CA TYR A 135 -3.80 3.70 -5.48
C TYR A 135 -3.06 3.13 -4.28
N MET A 136 -3.79 2.86 -3.21
CA MET A 136 -3.28 2.26 -1.98
C MET A 136 -4.03 0.95 -1.80
N ILE A 137 -3.35 -0.14 -2.15
CA ILE A 137 -3.93 -1.48 -2.26
C ILE A 137 -3.62 -2.24 -0.96
N ILE A 138 -4.64 -2.65 -0.22
CA ILE A 138 -4.42 -3.55 0.92
C ILE A 138 -4.03 -4.94 0.42
N ILE A 139 -2.94 -5.48 0.94
CA ILE A 139 -2.47 -6.84 0.63
C ILE A 139 -2.64 -7.68 1.89
N ILE A 140 -3.37 -8.79 1.78
CA ILE A 140 -3.75 -9.63 2.92
C ILE A 140 -3.26 -11.07 2.71
N LYS A 141 -2.62 -11.64 3.75
CA LYS A 141 -2.12 -13.03 3.78
C LYS A 141 -1.93 -13.48 5.23
N GLU A 142 -2.38 -14.68 5.58
CA GLU A 142 -2.11 -15.33 6.87
C GLU A 142 -2.43 -14.43 8.09
N GLY A 143 -3.65 -13.86 8.15
CA GLY A 143 -4.02 -12.96 9.25
C GLY A 143 -3.28 -11.61 9.32
N ARG A 144 -2.41 -11.31 8.34
CA ARG A 144 -1.62 -10.07 8.27
C ARG A 144 -2.01 -9.26 7.06
N TRP A 145 -1.79 -7.95 7.17
CA TRP A 145 -1.98 -7.05 6.03
C TRP A 145 -0.88 -6.00 5.94
N THR A 146 -0.75 -5.47 4.73
CA THR A 146 0.12 -4.35 4.35
C THR A 146 -0.62 -3.48 3.34
N VAL A 147 -0.05 -2.35 2.96
CA VAL A 147 -0.55 -1.51 1.87
C VAL A 147 0.56 -1.31 0.85
N ARG A 148 0.22 -1.50 -0.41
CA ARG A 148 1.12 -1.29 -1.55
C ARG A 148 0.64 -0.15 -2.42
N PRO A 149 1.49 0.86 -2.67
CA PRO A 149 1.15 1.94 -3.56
C PRO A 149 1.29 1.50 -5.02
N ALA A 150 0.34 1.91 -5.85
CA ALA A 150 0.48 1.89 -7.30
C ALA A 150 0.07 3.26 -7.86
N ILE A 151 0.46 3.56 -9.09
CA ILE A 151 0.15 4.83 -9.74
C ILE A 151 -0.27 4.62 -11.19
N SER A 152 -1.28 5.35 -11.64
CA SER A 152 -1.62 5.48 -13.06
C SER A 152 -1.47 6.94 -13.51
N LYS A 153 -1.23 7.15 -14.80
CA LYS A 153 -1.13 8.48 -15.43
C LYS A 153 -2.08 8.56 -16.62
N LYS A 154 -2.80 9.67 -16.75
CA LYS A 154 -3.58 9.97 -17.96
C LYS A 154 -2.66 9.83 -19.18
N VAL A 155 -3.09 9.03 -20.17
CA VAL A 155 -2.39 8.67 -21.43
C VAL A 155 -1.27 7.62 -21.34
N ILE A 156 -0.98 7.04 -20.17
CA ILE A 156 -0.08 5.88 -20.05
C ILE A 156 -0.95 4.70 -19.63
N GLU A 157 -0.87 3.60 -20.39
CA GLU A 157 -1.56 2.37 -20.05
C GLU A 157 -0.89 1.65 -18.86
N GLY A 158 -1.70 0.99 -18.06
CA GLY A 158 -1.24 0.22 -16.91
C GLY A 158 -0.96 1.05 -15.65
N TYR A 159 -0.28 0.39 -14.72
CA TYR A 159 -0.01 0.86 -13.36
C TYR A 159 1.46 0.70 -13.02
N GLY A 160 2.09 1.81 -12.63
CA GLY A 160 3.42 1.82 -12.04
C GLY A 160 3.39 1.27 -10.62
N PHE A 161 4.29 0.34 -10.33
CA PHE A 161 4.37 -0.35 -9.05
C PHE A 161 5.82 -0.68 -8.70
N GLU A 162 6.19 -0.63 -7.42
CA GLU A 162 7.50 -1.05 -6.93
C GLU A 162 7.34 -2.20 -5.94
N ILE A 163 8.13 -3.25 -6.15
CA ILE A 163 8.20 -4.39 -5.24
C ILE A 163 9.63 -4.72 -4.84
N PRO A 164 9.95 -4.68 -3.53
CA PRO A 164 11.21 -5.20 -3.02
C PRO A 164 11.14 -6.73 -2.95
N VAL A 165 12.08 -7.41 -3.60
CA VAL A 165 12.19 -8.87 -3.64
C VAL A 165 13.54 -9.27 -3.04
N ASP A 166 13.58 -10.41 -2.35
CA ASP A 166 14.82 -10.98 -1.82
C ASP A 166 15.87 -11.13 -2.93
N THR A 167 17.13 -10.77 -2.63
CA THR A 167 18.20 -10.87 -3.62
C THR A 167 18.39 -12.30 -4.15
N GLN A 168 18.13 -13.31 -3.31
CA GLN A 168 18.23 -14.73 -3.67
C GLN A 168 17.07 -15.23 -4.53
N LEU A 169 15.99 -14.47 -4.64
CA LEU A 169 14.78 -14.84 -5.38
C LEU A 169 14.65 -14.12 -6.72
N LYS A 170 15.69 -13.37 -7.13
CA LYS A 170 15.70 -12.56 -8.36
C LYS A 170 15.28 -13.37 -9.59
N GLU A 171 15.95 -14.49 -9.85
CA GLU A 171 15.71 -15.30 -11.05
C GLU A 171 14.32 -15.96 -11.02
N ALA A 172 13.86 -16.36 -9.84
CA ALA A 172 12.52 -16.93 -9.66
C ALA A 172 11.43 -15.89 -9.91
N PHE A 173 11.62 -14.66 -9.40
CA PHE A 173 10.71 -13.56 -9.62
C PHE A 173 10.67 -13.11 -11.09
N MET A 174 11.83 -13.02 -11.74
CA MET A 174 11.93 -12.65 -13.16
C MET A 174 11.14 -13.59 -14.08
N LYS A 175 11.06 -14.88 -13.74
CA LYS A 175 10.26 -15.88 -14.49
C LYS A 175 8.75 -15.70 -14.34
N GLU A 176 8.31 -14.96 -13.32
CA GLU A 176 6.88 -14.70 -13.08
C GLU A 176 6.40 -13.45 -13.81
N LEU A 177 7.31 -12.57 -14.24
CA LEU A 177 6.98 -11.36 -14.96
C LEU A 177 6.57 -11.69 -16.40
N LYS A 178 5.54 -11.02 -16.88
CA LYS A 178 5.16 -11.05 -18.30
C LYS A 178 6.12 -10.15 -19.07
N GLU A 179 6.26 -10.42 -20.37
CA GLU A 179 7.03 -9.56 -21.27
C GLU A 179 6.50 -8.11 -21.20
N GLY A 180 7.41 -7.15 -21.06
CA GLY A 180 7.08 -5.73 -20.94
C GLY A 180 6.68 -5.25 -19.54
N GLU A 181 6.53 -6.13 -18.53
CA GLU A 181 6.19 -5.67 -17.17
C GLU A 181 7.37 -5.00 -16.44
N LEU A 182 8.62 -5.32 -16.82
CA LEU A 182 9.81 -4.80 -16.16
C LEU A 182 10.28 -3.48 -16.77
N GLU A 183 10.38 -2.44 -15.94
CA GLU A 183 10.96 -1.15 -16.32
C GLU A 183 12.41 -1.03 -15.84
N GLU A 184 12.66 -1.31 -14.56
CA GLU A 184 13.97 -1.06 -13.92
C GLU A 184 14.17 -1.93 -12.68
N ILE A 185 15.43 -2.20 -12.31
CA ILE A 185 15.81 -2.89 -11.08
C ILE A 185 16.85 -2.06 -10.34
N HIS A 186 16.62 -1.78 -9.05
CA HIS A 186 17.60 -1.16 -8.16
C HIS A 186 18.10 -2.15 -7.12
N ASP A 187 19.41 -2.23 -6.94
CA ASP A 187 20.02 -3.15 -5.99
C ASP A 187 20.16 -2.52 -4.60
N HIS A 188 19.77 -3.27 -3.58
CA HIS A 188 20.06 -2.99 -2.17
C HIS A 188 20.68 -4.22 -1.51
N VAL A 189 21.23 -4.05 -0.30
CA VAL A 189 21.97 -5.10 0.42
C VAL A 189 21.14 -6.38 0.60
N GLU A 190 19.87 -6.25 0.99
CA GLU A 190 18.98 -7.39 1.29
C GLU A 190 17.89 -7.60 0.20
N THR A 191 17.68 -6.64 -0.70
CA THR A 191 16.56 -6.65 -1.66
C THR A 191 16.95 -6.10 -3.03
N HIS A 192 16.33 -6.62 -4.09
CA HIS A 192 16.22 -5.97 -5.38
C HIS A 192 14.87 -5.27 -5.46
N HIS A 193 14.85 -3.97 -5.77
CA HIS A 193 13.62 -3.21 -5.95
C HIS A 193 13.27 -3.19 -7.44
N PHE A 194 12.18 -3.86 -7.79
CA PHE A 194 11.69 -3.95 -9.16
C PHE A 194 10.65 -2.86 -9.39
N HIS A 195 10.91 -2.00 -10.36
CA HIS A 195 9.95 -1.03 -10.87
C HIS A 195 9.25 -1.66 -12.06
N LEU A 196 7.92 -1.75 -11.96
CA LEU A 196 7.09 -2.48 -12.90
C LEU A 196 5.99 -1.59 -13.48
N THR A 197 5.59 -1.91 -14.71
CA THR A 197 4.34 -1.44 -15.32
C THR A 197 3.45 -2.66 -15.53
N VAL A 198 2.34 -2.76 -14.82
CA VAL A 198 1.42 -3.90 -14.94
C VAL A 198 0.06 -3.49 -15.48
N GLU A 199 -0.65 -4.42 -16.11
CA GLU A 199 -1.94 -4.16 -16.76
C GLU A 199 -3.08 -3.84 -15.77
N SER A 200 -2.98 -4.32 -14.52
CA SER A 200 -4.08 -4.23 -13.55
C SER A 200 -3.62 -4.17 -12.09
N LEU A 201 -4.48 -3.67 -11.20
CA LEU A 201 -4.19 -3.60 -9.76
C LEU A 201 -4.22 -4.99 -9.10
N GLU A 202 -5.00 -5.92 -9.65
CA GLU A 202 -5.01 -7.32 -9.23
C GLU A 202 -3.66 -7.98 -9.49
N ARG A 203 -3.01 -7.63 -10.61
CA ARG A 203 -1.64 -8.06 -10.91
C ARG A 203 -0.63 -7.48 -9.91
N CYS A 204 -0.76 -6.19 -9.52
CA CYS A 204 0.03 -5.62 -8.42
C CYS A 204 -0.15 -6.43 -7.13
N ALA A 205 -1.41 -6.70 -6.75
CA ALA A 205 -1.74 -7.40 -5.51
C ALA A 205 -1.21 -8.84 -5.50
N TYR A 206 -1.33 -9.55 -6.64
CA TYR A 206 -0.78 -10.89 -6.83
C TYR A 206 0.73 -10.93 -6.58
N LEU A 207 1.48 -10.06 -7.27
CA LEU A 207 2.94 -10.02 -7.16
C LEU A 207 3.36 -9.65 -5.73
N ALA A 208 2.74 -8.62 -5.14
CA ALA A 208 3.02 -8.20 -3.77
C ALA A 208 2.77 -9.32 -2.74
N LYS A 209 1.65 -10.05 -2.86
CA LYS A 209 1.29 -11.12 -1.92
C LYS A 209 2.29 -12.27 -1.93
N LYS A 210 2.91 -12.53 -3.08
CA LYS A 210 3.82 -13.66 -3.28
C LYS A 210 5.28 -13.30 -3.03
N TRP A 211 5.72 -12.12 -3.48
CA TRP A 211 7.15 -11.80 -3.62
C TRP A 211 7.64 -10.66 -2.74
N ASP A 212 6.73 -9.90 -2.12
CA ASP A 212 7.16 -8.75 -1.34
C ASP A 212 7.98 -9.16 -0.14
N TYR A 213 9.24 -8.72 -0.10
CA TYR A 213 10.21 -9.13 0.89
C TYR A 213 9.77 -8.84 2.33
N TYR A 214 9.31 -7.61 2.60
CA TYR A 214 8.97 -7.17 3.95
C TYR A 214 7.72 -7.88 4.45
N PHE A 215 6.75 -8.06 3.57
CA PHE A 215 5.53 -8.79 3.89
C PHE A 215 5.79 -10.29 4.09
N SER A 216 6.57 -10.91 3.21
CA SER A 216 6.85 -12.36 3.22
C SER A 216 7.72 -12.75 4.41
N ASN A 217 8.75 -11.95 4.73
CA ASN A 217 9.70 -12.25 5.81
C ASN A 217 9.29 -11.70 7.19
N LYS A 218 8.09 -11.12 7.33
CA LYS A 218 7.63 -10.44 8.56
C LYS A 218 8.60 -9.35 9.05
N LYS A 219 9.40 -8.78 8.14
CA LYS A 219 10.40 -7.77 8.45
C LYS A 219 9.79 -6.39 8.31
N ARG A 220 10.14 -5.48 9.23
CA ARG A 220 9.90 -4.06 9.01
C ARG A 220 10.88 -3.57 7.97
N TRP A 221 10.47 -2.59 7.17
CA TRP A 221 11.44 -1.78 6.45
C TRP A 221 12.39 -1.18 7.48
N LYS A 222 13.65 -1.61 7.46
CA LYS A 222 14.71 -0.99 8.26
C LYS A 222 14.92 0.36 7.62
N GLN A 223 14.69 1.44 8.37
CA GLN A 223 14.97 2.80 7.94
C GLN A 223 16.49 2.97 7.79
N THR A 224 17.04 2.42 6.71
CA THR A 224 18.49 2.40 6.41
C THR A 224 18.95 3.69 5.76
N VAL A 225 18.03 4.60 5.46
CA VAL A 225 18.32 5.91 4.90
C VAL A 225 17.72 6.96 5.81
N PHE A 226 18.57 7.68 6.54
CA PHE A 226 18.20 8.90 7.21
C PHE A 226 17.75 9.90 6.14
N ILE A 227 16.48 10.30 6.21
CA ILE A 227 15.98 11.43 5.43
C ILE A 227 16.50 12.67 6.17
N LEU A 228 17.69 13.14 5.78
CA LEU A 228 18.15 14.51 6.09
C LEU A 228 17.35 15.51 5.24
#